data_AF-A0A4P9VJ44-F1
#
_entry.id   AF-A0A4P9VJ44-F1
#
_cell.length_a   1.000
_cell.length_b   1.000
_cell.length_c   1.000
_cell.angle_alpha   90.00
_cell.angle_beta   90.00
_cell.angle_gamma   90.00
#
_symmetry.space_group_name_H-M   'P 1'
#
loop_
_entity.id
_entity.type
_entity.pdbx_description
1 polymer ?
#
loop_
_entity_poly.entity_id
_entity_poly.type
_entity_poly.pdbx_seq_one_letter_code
_entity_poly.pdbx_strand_id
1 'polypeptide(L)'
;MISFSDWDSSEKYQVLQTPQEIYRQLLAICESKKRVRLDFPSENSTFSATITAVNDDACHFTLSDITPAHGEGLIKKNMSFNLQCIYQGIEVICQKLSALSSSIMADTTTAPPMM
;
A
#
# COMPACT_ATOMS: atom_id res chain seq x y z
N MET A 1 10.17 9.11 41.06
CA MET A 1 8.92 8.40 40.71
C MET A 1 8.29 9.19 39.58
N ILE A 2 8.45 8.75 38.33
CA ILE A 2 7.86 9.44 37.18
C ILE A 2 6.44 8.91 37.04
N SER A 3 5.45 9.79 37.20
CA SER A 3 4.04 9.47 37.06
C SER A 3 3.70 9.39 35.57
N PHE A 4 3.28 8.21 35.09
CA PHE A 4 2.86 7.97 33.70
C PHE A 4 1.37 8.30 33.49
N SER A 5 0.86 9.34 34.16
CA SER A 5 -0.58 9.56 34.30
C SER A 5 -1.21 10.41 33.19
N ASP A 6 -0.42 10.96 32.27
CA ASP A 6 -0.91 11.83 31.19
C ASP A 6 -0.46 11.34 29.79
N TRP A 7 -0.38 10.02 29.57
CA TRP A 7 -0.26 9.51 28.20
C TRP A 7 -1.64 9.59 27.53
N ASP A 8 -1.94 10.76 26.98
CA ASP A 8 -3.11 10.99 26.13
C ASP A 8 -3.07 9.97 24.97
N SER A 9 -3.96 8.99 25.05
CA SER A 9 -3.98 7.83 24.17
C SER A 9 -4.36 8.15 22.72
N SER A 10 -4.65 9.42 22.41
CA SER A 10 -5.07 9.90 21.10
C SER A 10 -3.91 10.25 20.15
N GLU A 11 -2.69 10.48 20.65
CA GLU A 11 -1.54 10.95 19.84
C GLU A 11 -0.49 9.86 19.57
N LYS A 12 -0.90 8.60 19.31
CA LYS A 12 0.08 7.52 19.06
C LYS A 12 0.65 7.51 17.63
N TYR A 13 0.02 8.22 16.69
CA TYR A 13 0.41 8.19 15.28
C TYR A 13 0.50 9.60 14.70
N GLN A 14 1.61 9.91 14.03
CA GLN A 14 1.71 11.07 13.17
C GLN A 14 1.03 10.75 11.83
N VAL A 15 -0.06 11.44 11.52
CA VAL A 15 -0.76 11.30 10.24
C VAL A 15 -0.12 12.22 9.22
N LEU A 16 0.47 11.66 8.17
CA LEU A 16 0.95 12.43 7.02
C LEU A 16 -0.25 12.99 6.25
N GLN A 17 -0.29 14.31 6.05
CA GLN A 17 -1.49 15.01 5.53
C GLN A 17 -1.38 15.31 4.04
N THR A 18 -0.17 15.42 3.51
CA THR A 18 0.05 15.83 2.12
C THR A 18 0.45 14.66 1.23
N PRO A 19 0.04 14.65 -0.06
CA PRO A 19 0.50 13.66 -1.03
C PRO A 19 2.04 13.58 -1.11
N GLN A 20 2.72 14.72 -1.01
CA GLN A 20 4.18 14.79 -1.08
C GLN A 20 4.87 14.13 0.11
N GLU A 21 4.34 14.28 1.33
CA GLU A 21 4.85 13.58 2.51
C GLU A 21 4.67 12.06 2.38
N ILE A 22 3.48 11.63 1.93
CA ILE A 22 3.17 10.22 1.68
C ILE A 22 4.13 9.65 0.63
N TYR A 23 4.32 10.35 -0.49
CA TYR A 23 5.24 9.97 -1.55
C TYR A 23 6.66 9.79 -1.03
N ARG A 24 7.21 10.78 -0.32
CA ARG A 24 8.57 10.70 0.24
C ARG A 24 8.72 9.52 1.19
N GLN A 25 7.72 9.27 2.03
CA GLN A 25 7.76 8.15 2.97
C GLN A 25 7.71 6.80 2.25
N LEU A 26 6.84 6.64 1.26
CA LEU A 26 6.73 5.42 0.45
C LEU A 26 8.00 5.20 -0.39
N LEU A 27 8.58 6.27 -0.95
CA LEU A 27 9.83 6.21 -1.72
C LEU A 27 10.98 5.73 -0.82
N ALA A 28 11.12 6.30 0.38
CA ALA A 28 12.13 5.88 1.35
C ALA A 28 12.00 4.40 1.76
N ILE A 29 10.75 3.90 1.89
CA ILE A 29 10.48 2.47 2.14
C ILE A 29 10.86 1.63 0.92
N CYS A 30 10.49 2.06 -0.28
CA CYS A 30 10.80 1.40 -1.56
C CYS A 30 12.32 1.24 -1.75
N GLU A 31 13.09 2.31 -1.57
CA GLU A 31 14.55 2.31 -1.70
C GLU A 31 15.23 1.39 -0.68
N SER A 32 14.63 1.22 0.50
CA SER A 32 15.14 0.30 1.53
C SER A 32 14.94 -1.18 1.21
N LYS A 33 14.13 -1.51 0.20
CA LYS A 33 13.77 -2.89 -0.20
C LYS A 33 13.24 -3.75 0.95
N LYS A 34 12.68 -3.11 1.99
CA LYS A 34 12.12 -3.79 3.14
C LYS A 34 10.82 -4.49 2.76
N ARG A 35 10.62 -5.68 3.34
CA ARG A 35 9.31 -6.34 3.24
C ARG A 35 8.28 -5.54 4.01
N VAL A 36 7.16 -5.30 3.37
CA VAL A 36 5.94 -4.77 3.96
C VAL A 36 4.98 -5.91 4.26
N ARG A 37 4.22 -5.76 5.33
CA ARG A 37 3.10 -6.63 5.69
C ARG A 37 1.83 -6.11 5.03
N LEU A 38 1.04 -7.02 4.47
CA LEU A 38 -0.28 -6.73 3.94
C LEU A 38 -1.32 -7.46 4.78
N ASP A 39 -2.18 -6.73 5.48
CA ASP A 39 -3.22 -7.30 6.33
C ASP A 39 -4.58 -7.12 5.65
N PHE A 40 -5.34 -8.21 5.51
CA PHE A 40 -6.70 -8.21 4.97
C PHE A 40 -7.68 -8.48 6.11
N PRO A 41 -8.25 -7.44 6.76
CA PRO A 41 -9.03 -7.61 7.98
C PRO A 41 -10.29 -8.45 7.77
N SER A 42 -10.91 -8.38 6.60
CA SER A 42 -12.11 -9.16 6.27
C SER A 42 -11.86 -10.66 6.17
N GLU A 43 -10.62 -11.07 5.87
CA GLU A 43 -10.22 -12.47 5.72
C GLU A 43 -9.34 -12.94 6.89
N ASN A 44 -9.08 -12.07 7.88
CA ASN A 44 -8.15 -12.31 8.99
C ASN A 44 -6.81 -12.92 8.51
N SER A 45 -6.29 -12.40 7.40
CA SER A 45 -5.15 -12.98 6.69
C SER A 45 -4.04 -11.94 6.51
N THR A 46 -2.80 -12.41 6.59
CA THR A 46 -1.60 -11.57 6.49
C THR A 46 -0.66 -12.13 5.43
N PHE A 47 -0.13 -11.23 4.61
CA PHE A 47 0.81 -11.51 3.54
C PHE A 47 2.00 -10.56 3.62
N SER A 48 2.97 -10.77 2.74
CA SER A 48 4.13 -9.89 2.63
C SER A 48 4.53 -9.65 1.19
N ALA A 49 5.00 -8.44 0.91
CA ALA A 49 5.50 -8.01 -0.38
C ALA A 49 6.62 -6.97 -0.18
N THR A 50 7.16 -6.40 -1.25
CA THR A 50 8.08 -5.26 -1.21
C THR A 50 7.51 -4.17 -2.13
N ILE A 51 7.66 -2.90 -1.78
CA ILE A 51 7.34 -1.81 -2.70
C ILE A 51 8.46 -1.73 -3.74
N THR A 52 8.12 -1.81 -5.02
CA THR A 52 9.09 -1.86 -6.14
C THR A 52 9.16 -0.56 -6.92
N ALA A 53 8.10 0.25 -6.88
CA ALA A 53 8.05 1.57 -7.50
C ALA A 53 7.03 2.45 -6.77
N VAL A 54 7.26 3.77 -6.79
CA VAL A 54 6.34 4.80 -6.27
C VAL A 54 6.24 5.88 -7.34
N ASN A 55 5.02 6.29 -7.67
CA ASN A 55 4.74 7.30 -8.67
C ASN A 55 4.21 8.58 -7.99
N ASP A 56 4.91 9.69 -8.18
CA ASP A 56 4.63 11.01 -7.58
C ASP A 56 3.32 11.61 -8.13
N ASP A 57 3.11 11.51 -9.45
CA ASP A 57 2.00 12.18 -10.14
C ASP A 57 0.63 11.53 -9.87
N ALA A 58 0.64 10.23 -9.53
CA ALA A 58 -0.57 9.42 -9.47
C ALA A 58 -0.92 8.93 -8.06
N CYS A 59 -0.13 9.24 -7.02
CA CYS A 59 -0.30 8.68 -5.68
C CYS A 59 -0.36 7.14 -5.67
N HIS A 60 0.36 6.50 -6.60
CA HIS A 60 0.34 5.05 -6.79
C HIS A 60 1.69 4.44 -6.42
N PHE A 61 1.68 3.18 -5.99
CA PHE A 61 2.89 2.39 -5.81
C PHE A 61 2.67 0.96 -6.31
N THR A 62 3.76 0.29 -6.64
CA THR A 62 3.75 -1.09 -7.12
C THR A 62 4.31 -2.00 -6.04
N LEU A 63 3.68 -3.17 -5.87
CA LEU A 63 4.17 -4.22 -5.00
C LEU A 63 4.82 -5.33 -5.84
N SER A 64 5.83 -5.99 -5.27
CA SER A 64 6.32 -7.27 -5.75
C SER A 64 5.24 -8.35 -5.60
N ASP A 65 5.54 -9.55 -6.12
CA ASP A 65 4.74 -10.74 -5.87
C ASP A 65 4.44 -10.92 -4.38
N ILE A 66 3.19 -11.27 -4.10
CA ILE A 66 2.69 -11.41 -2.74
C ILE A 66 3.06 -12.80 -2.23
N THR A 67 3.59 -12.86 -1.01
CA THR A 67 3.93 -14.11 -0.34
C THR A 67 3.06 -14.29 0.90
N PRO A 68 2.35 -15.41 1.04
CA PRO A 68 2.15 -16.48 0.04
C PRO A 68 1.29 -16.05 -1.18
N ALA A 69 1.46 -16.74 -2.32
CA ALA A 69 0.90 -16.35 -3.63
C ALA A 69 -0.63 -16.21 -3.68
N HIS A 70 -1.35 -16.94 -2.82
CA HIS A 70 -2.82 -16.85 -2.79
C HIS A 70 -3.34 -15.48 -2.34
N GLY A 71 -2.49 -14.63 -1.72
CA GLY A 71 -2.85 -13.24 -1.40
C GLY A 71 -3.18 -12.41 -2.65
N GLU A 72 -2.61 -12.72 -3.81
CA GLU A 72 -2.97 -12.05 -5.07
C GLU A 72 -4.45 -12.22 -5.42
N GLY A 73 -5.04 -13.36 -5.06
CA GLY A 73 -6.46 -13.62 -5.29
C GLY A 73 -7.36 -12.64 -4.55
N LEU A 74 -6.95 -12.19 -3.36
CA LEU A 74 -7.68 -11.19 -2.57
C LEU A 74 -7.56 -9.80 -3.21
N ILE A 75 -6.37 -9.44 -3.69
CA ILE A 75 -6.17 -8.19 -4.42
C ILE A 75 -6.98 -8.16 -5.72
N LYS A 76 -6.98 -9.25 -6.49
CA LYS A 76 -7.76 -9.37 -7.74
C LYS A 76 -9.28 -9.25 -7.51
N LYS A 77 -9.76 -9.60 -6.33
CA LYS A 77 -11.15 -9.37 -5.89
C LYS A 77 -11.42 -7.93 -5.41
N ASN A 78 -10.46 -7.03 -5.59
CA ASN A 78 -10.52 -5.64 -5.13
C ASN A 78 -10.78 -5.51 -3.61
N MET A 79 -10.28 -6.47 -2.82
CA MET A 79 -10.44 -6.42 -1.38
C MET A 79 -9.51 -5.40 -0.77
N SER A 80 -10.04 -4.60 0.17
CA SER A 80 -9.22 -3.62 0.88
C SER A 80 -8.23 -4.29 1.83
N PHE A 81 -7.04 -3.73 1.94
CA PHE A 81 -5.99 -4.19 2.83
C PHE A 81 -5.28 -3.03 3.51
N ASN A 82 -4.54 -3.33 4.56
CA ASN A 82 -3.62 -2.40 5.21
C ASN A 82 -2.19 -2.79 4.85
N LEU A 83 -1.32 -1.80 4.65
CA LEU A 83 0.12 -1.99 4.51
C LEU A 83 0.80 -1.52 5.79
N GLN A 84 1.68 -2.34 6.35
CA GLN A 84 2.41 -2.02 7.56
C GLN A 84 3.89 -2.38 7.42
N CYS A 85 4.78 -1.53 7.91
CA CYS A 85 6.20 -1.86 8.03
C CYS A 85 6.90 -1.05 9.13
N ILE A 86 8.11 -1.47 9.51
CA ILE A 86 8.98 -0.71 10.41
C ILE A 86 10.12 -0.10 9.60
N TYR A 87 10.14 1.23 9.51
CA TYR A 87 11.18 2.01 8.84
C TYR A 87 11.90 2.91 9.84
N GLN A 88 13.23 2.77 9.95
CA GLN A 88 14.06 3.53 10.90
C GLN A 88 13.56 3.53 12.36
N GLY A 89 12.95 2.42 12.81
CA GLY A 89 12.40 2.29 14.16
C GLY A 89 10.98 2.85 14.33
N ILE A 90 10.40 3.43 13.27
CA ILE A 90 9.04 3.96 13.25
C ILE A 90 8.13 2.98 12.52
N GLU A 91 6.97 2.72 13.11
CA GLU A 91 5.91 1.95 12.47
C GLU A 91 5.15 2.83 11.48
N VAL A 92 5.12 2.42 10.22
CA VAL A 92 4.40 3.09 9.15
C VAL A 92 3.20 2.23 8.77
N ILE A 93 2.01 2.83 8.77
CA ILE A 93 0.75 2.16 8.49
C ILE A 93 -0.01 2.94 7.41
N CYS A 94 -0.40 2.25 6.34
CA CYS A 94 -1.34 2.76 5.34
C CYS A 94 -2.60 1.89 5.39
N GLN A 95 -3.76 2.49 5.62
CA GLN A 95 -5.00 1.75 5.83
C GLN A 95 -5.96 1.85 4.65
N LYS A 96 -6.81 0.83 4.49
CA LYS A 96 -7.90 0.79 3.50
C LYS A 96 -7.42 0.99 2.05
N LEU A 97 -6.25 0.45 1.73
CA LEU A 97 -5.72 0.43 0.37
C LEU A 97 -6.51 -0.55 -0.49
N SER A 98 -6.60 -0.28 -1.77
CA SER A 98 -7.17 -1.18 -2.78
C SER A 98 -6.29 -1.14 -4.02
N ALA A 99 -6.24 -2.23 -4.78
CA ALA A 99 -5.56 -2.20 -6.07
C ALA A 99 -6.38 -1.38 -7.06
N LEU A 100 -5.69 -0.69 -7.95
CA LEU A 100 -6.32 -0.09 -9.11
C LEU A 100 -6.83 -1.24 -9.99
N SER A 101 -8.15 -1.30 -10.17
CA SER A 101 -8.72 -2.22 -11.15
C SER A 101 -8.12 -1.86 -12.51
N SER A 102 -7.44 -2.83 -13.13
CA SER A 102 -6.96 -2.71 -14.51
C SER A 102 -8.16 -2.81 -15.47
N SER A 103 -9.13 -1.90 -15.37
CA SER A 103 -10.29 -1.84 -16.26
C SER A 103 -10.08 -0.82 -17.36
N ILE A 104 -8.96 -0.89 -18.09
CA ILE A 104 -8.84 -0.30 -19.43
C ILE A 104 -7.91 -1.20 -20.26
N MET A 105 -8.42 -2.34 -20.72
CA MET A 105 -7.99 -2.81 -22.05
C MET A 105 -8.66 -1.84 -23.02
N ALA A 106 -7.90 -0.86 -23.51
CA ALA A 106 -8.29 -0.14 -24.70
C ALA A 106 -8.21 -1.15 -25.84
N ASP A 107 -9.32 -1.84 -26.09
CA ASP A 107 -9.50 -2.72 -27.23
C ASP A 107 -9.74 -1.82 -28.46
N THR A 108 -8.72 -1.08 -28.89
CA THR A 108 -8.73 -0.38 -30.18
C THR A 108 -8.43 -1.37 -31.29
N THR A 109 -9.33 -2.34 -31.49
CA THR A 109 -9.45 -3.00 -32.79
C THR A 109 -10.16 -2.03 -33.73
N THR A 110 -9.38 -1.11 -34.30
CA THR A 110 -9.82 -0.30 -35.44
C THR A 110 -9.88 -1.23 -36.66
N ALA A 111 -11.07 -1.77 -36.96
CA ALA A 111 -11.30 -2.41 -38.25
C ALA A 111 -11.07 -1.36 -39.36
N PRO A 112 -10.28 -1.66 -40.40
CA PRO A 112 -10.12 -0.73 -41.52
C PRO A 112 -11.45 -0.58 -42.26
N PRO A 113 -11.77 0.60 -42.82
CA PRO A 113 -12.97 0.78 -43.62
C PRO A 113 -12.90 -0.16 -44.83
N MET A 114 -13.88 -1.04 -44.96
CA MET A 114 -14.13 -1.71 -46.24
C MET A 114 -14.62 -0.67 -47.24
N MET A 115 -14.08 -0.76 -48.46
CA MET A 115 -14.32 0.14 -49.60
C MET A 115 -15.79 0.43 -49.87
#